data_AF-A0A8J6A0Q3-F1
#
_entry.id   AF-A0A8J6A0Q3-F1
#
_cell.length_a   1.000
_cell.length_b   1.000
_cell.length_c   1.000
_cell.angle_alpha   90.00
_cell.angle_beta   90.00
_cell.angle_gamma   90.00
#
_symmetry.space_group_name_H-M   'P 1'
#
loop_
_entity.id
_entity.type
_entity.pdbx_description
1 polymer ?
#
loop_
_entity_poly.entity_id
_entity_poly.type
_entity_poly.pdbx_seq_one_letter_code
_entity_poly.pdbx_strand_id
1 'polypeptide(L)'
;CPSSTWIQFQDNCYLFRQESIKVESIEDVRNQCTTIGADMISIHNEQENAFILDTLKKQWKGPDDILLGMFFDTDDASFKWFDKSNMTFDKWTDQEDGEELVDTCAFLHTKTGEWKKGSCEVSSVEGTLCKAAIPYEKKYSSDNHILISALVIASTVILTVLGAVAWFLYKRNLDSGFTTVFSNVSQSSYDDCVLVVAEENEYAAQFD
;
A
#
# COMPACT_ATOMS: atom_id res chain seq x y z
N CYS A 1 6.62 5.07 -5.34
CA CYS A 1 6.07 6.39 -4.98
C CYS A 1 4.63 6.52 -5.47
N PRO A 2 3.80 7.40 -4.87
CA PRO A 2 2.37 7.48 -5.15
C PRO A 2 1.99 7.80 -6.60
N SER A 3 2.80 8.58 -7.32
CA SER A 3 2.57 8.93 -8.73
C SER A 3 3.89 9.32 -9.43
N SER A 4 3.84 9.60 -10.74
CA SER A 4 5.00 9.98 -11.56
C SER A 4 5.61 11.35 -11.24
N THR A 5 4.92 12.19 -10.46
CA THR A 5 5.46 13.49 -10.02
C THR A 5 6.45 13.35 -8.87
N TRP A 6 6.42 12.21 -8.16
CA TRP A 6 7.35 11.90 -7.09
C TRP A 6 8.64 11.31 -7.65
N ILE A 7 9.75 11.65 -7.01
CA ILE A 7 11.06 11.12 -7.34
C ILE A 7 11.49 10.21 -6.21
N GLN A 8 11.78 8.96 -6.54
CA GLN A 8 12.27 7.99 -5.57
C GLN A 8 13.77 8.18 -5.35
N PHE A 9 14.19 8.20 -4.10
CA PHE A 9 15.58 8.05 -3.70
C PHE A 9 15.64 7.17 -2.46
N GLN A 10 16.37 6.06 -2.57
CA GLN A 10 16.41 5.00 -1.55
C GLN A 10 14.99 4.55 -1.16
N ASP A 11 14.71 4.48 0.13
CA ASP A 11 13.44 4.02 0.71
C ASP A 11 12.40 5.15 0.86
N ASN A 12 12.62 6.29 0.22
CA ASN A 12 11.76 7.47 0.32
C ASN A 12 11.34 8.01 -1.06
N CYS A 13 10.25 8.75 -1.04
CA CYS A 13 9.68 9.47 -2.17
C CYS A 13 9.68 10.95 -1.87
N TYR A 14 10.11 11.75 -2.84
CA TYR A 14 10.26 13.19 -2.70
C TYR A 14 9.42 13.92 -3.74
N LEU A 15 8.83 15.04 -3.33
CA LEU A 15 8.03 15.89 -4.19
C LEU A 15 8.25 17.35 -3.83
N PHE A 16 8.62 18.18 -4.80
CA PHE A 16 8.63 19.62 -4.63
C PHE A 16 7.29 20.21 -5.09
N ARG A 17 6.57 20.83 -4.17
CA ARG A 17 5.34 21.58 -4.46
C ARG A 17 5.70 23.04 -4.70
N GLN A 18 5.74 23.44 -5.97
CA GLN A 18 6.02 24.81 -6.39
C GLN A 18 4.76 25.68 -6.29
N GLU A 19 4.23 25.81 -5.07
CA GLU A 19 3.04 26.58 -4.75
C GLU A 19 3.44 27.70 -3.78
N SER A 20 3.27 28.96 -4.23
CA SER A 20 3.48 30.11 -3.37
C SER A 20 2.29 30.24 -2.42
N ILE A 21 2.55 30.12 -1.12
CA ILE A 21 1.53 30.28 -0.09
C ILE A 21 1.89 31.41 0.86
N LYS A 22 0.85 32.09 1.37
CA LYS A 22 1.00 32.95 2.54
C LYS A 22 1.13 32.04 3.76
N VAL A 23 2.10 32.33 4.61
CA VAL A 23 2.41 31.53 5.80
C VAL A 23 2.08 32.37 7.03
N GLU A 24 1.27 31.82 7.94
CA GLU A 24 1.04 32.40 9.27
C GLU A 24 1.85 31.65 10.32
N SER A 25 2.07 30.34 10.10
CA SER A 25 2.95 29.50 10.90
C SER A 25 3.65 28.46 10.01
N ILE A 26 4.83 27.98 10.43
CA ILE A 26 5.50 26.87 9.73
C ILE A 26 4.60 25.62 9.56
N GLU A 27 3.63 25.41 10.46
CA GLU A 27 2.64 24.35 10.32
C GLU A 27 1.81 24.47 9.03
N ASP A 28 1.58 25.68 8.50
CA ASP A 28 0.91 25.87 7.20
C ASP A 28 1.73 25.31 6.05
N VAL A 29 3.06 25.49 6.13
CA VAL A 29 4.00 24.92 5.16
C VAL A 29 4.01 23.40 5.30
N ARG A 30 4.03 22.89 6.53
CA ARG A 30 3.95 21.46 6.80
C ARG A 30 2.68 20.82 6.25
N ASN A 31 1.55 21.53 6.36
CA ASN A 31 0.26 21.07 5.83
C ASN A 31 0.26 20.85 4.31
N GLN A 32 1.16 21.50 3.55
CA GLN A 32 1.33 21.21 2.13
C GLN A 32 1.83 19.78 1.86
N CYS A 33 2.55 19.19 2.80
CA CYS A 33 3.06 17.82 2.68
C CYS A 33 2.14 16.81 3.38
N THR A 34 1.61 17.12 4.57
CA THR A 34 0.77 16.18 5.33
C THR A 34 -0.55 15.86 4.63
N THR A 35 -1.10 16.82 3.89
CA THR A 35 -2.32 16.61 3.09
C THR A 35 -2.19 15.56 1.99
N ILE A 36 -0.96 15.22 1.58
CA ILE A 36 -0.67 14.19 0.55
C ILE A 36 0.02 12.95 1.15
N GLY A 37 -0.05 12.77 2.46
CA GLY A 37 0.52 11.61 3.16
C GLY A 37 2.05 11.63 3.27
N ALA A 38 2.64 12.83 3.25
CA ALA A 38 4.08 13.06 3.44
C ALA A 38 4.33 13.97 4.65
N ASP A 39 5.57 14.32 4.91
CA ASP A 39 5.94 15.41 5.81
C ASP A 39 6.93 16.34 5.11
N MET A 40 7.27 17.47 5.75
CA MET A 40 8.35 18.33 5.27
C MET A 40 9.66 17.57 5.20
N ILE A 41 10.56 18.04 4.35
CA ILE A 41 11.84 17.38 4.11
C ILE A 41 12.68 17.23 5.38
N SER A 42 13.10 16.00 5.66
CA SER A 42 14.17 15.62 6.58
C SER A 42 15.36 15.07 5.80
N ILE A 43 16.59 15.34 6.27
CA ILE A 43 17.83 14.94 5.60
C ILE A 43 18.74 14.21 6.60
N HIS A 44 19.14 12.99 6.28
CA HIS A 44 19.85 12.09 7.22
C HIS A 44 21.27 11.71 6.79
N ASN A 45 21.71 12.12 5.61
CA ASN A 45 23.06 11.89 5.12
C ASN A 45 23.42 12.81 3.95
N GLU A 46 24.71 12.88 3.66
CA GLU A 46 25.27 13.68 2.56
C GLU A 46 24.73 13.26 1.18
N GLN A 47 24.47 11.96 0.97
CA GLN A 47 23.96 11.47 -0.31
C GLN A 47 22.53 11.96 -0.58
N GLU A 48 21.67 11.99 0.44
CA GLU A 48 20.33 12.55 0.39
C GLU A 48 20.37 14.06 0.13
N ASN A 49 21.23 14.79 0.85
CA ASN A 49 21.42 16.23 0.62
C ASN A 49 21.86 16.51 -0.83
N ALA A 50 22.85 15.77 -1.34
CA ALA A 50 23.33 15.91 -2.72
C ALA A 50 22.25 15.56 -3.76
N PHE A 51 21.47 14.49 -3.53
CA PHE A 51 20.33 14.11 -4.37
C PHE A 51 19.30 15.24 -4.47
N ILE A 52 18.95 15.87 -3.34
CA ILE A 52 18.00 16.98 -3.30
C ILE A 52 18.51 18.14 -4.16
N LEU A 53 19.78 18.53 -4.01
CA LEU A 53 20.37 19.64 -4.78
C LEU A 53 20.41 19.35 -6.28
N ASP A 54 20.78 18.14 -6.66
CA ASP A 54 20.81 17.73 -8.07
C ASP A 54 19.41 17.76 -8.69
N THR A 55 18.42 17.29 -7.94
CA THR A 55 17.02 17.23 -8.36
C THR A 55 16.40 18.63 -8.47
N LEU A 56 16.71 19.52 -7.54
CA LEU A 56 16.32 20.93 -7.59
C LEU A 56 16.85 21.63 -8.83
N LYS A 57 18.12 21.39 -9.18
CA LYS A 57 18.78 21.98 -10.36
C LYS A 57 18.23 21.44 -11.68
N LYS A 58 17.95 20.13 -11.76
CA LYS A 58 17.57 19.45 -13.01
C LYS A 58 16.08 19.48 -13.29
N GLN A 59 15.25 19.31 -12.26
CA GLN A 59 13.83 18.99 -12.45
C GLN A 59 12.89 19.99 -11.78
N TRP A 60 13.08 20.26 -10.49
CA TRP A 60 12.09 21.04 -9.73
C TRP A 60 12.22 22.57 -9.88
N LYS A 61 13.40 23.08 -10.27
CA LYS A 61 13.65 24.53 -10.43
C LYS A 61 13.19 25.33 -9.19
N GLY A 62 13.62 24.89 -8.01
CA GLY A 62 13.26 25.52 -6.74
C GLY A 62 13.93 26.88 -6.51
N PRO A 63 13.52 27.61 -5.45
CA PRO A 63 14.11 28.88 -5.05
C PRO A 63 15.56 28.73 -4.57
N ASP A 64 16.22 29.86 -4.28
CA ASP A 64 17.57 29.89 -3.73
C ASP A 64 17.65 29.27 -2.32
N ASP A 65 16.56 29.34 -1.55
CA ASP A 65 16.45 28.76 -0.21
C ASP A 65 15.14 27.98 -0.05
N ILE A 66 15.21 26.79 0.54
CA ILE A 66 14.05 25.95 0.81
C ILE A 66 13.93 25.71 2.31
N LEU A 67 12.75 25.96 2.86
CA LEU A 67 12.46 25.67 4.25
C LEU A 67 12.51 24.15 4.50
N LEU A 68 13.33 23.75 5.46
CA LEU A 68 13.48 22.38 5.91
C LEU A 68 12.37 22.03 6.90
N GLY A 69 12.06 20.74 7.06
CA GLY A 69 11.14 20.25 8.07
C GLY A 69 11.72 20.28 9.48
N MET A 70 12.49 21.30 9.84
CA MET A 70 13.27 21.38 11.07
C MET A 70 12.95 22.65 11.85
N PHE A 71 12.78 22.50 13.16
CA PHE A 71 12.52 23.57 14.11
C PHE A 71 13.40 23.41 15.35
N PHE A 72 13.67 24.51 16.03
CA PHE A 72 14.34 24.50 17.32
C PHE A 72 13.35 24.22 18.45
N ASP A 73 13.56 23.13 19.17
CA ASP A 73 12.81 22.77 20.36
C ASP A 73 13.45 23.42 21.58
N THR A 74 12.73 24.34 22.23
CA THR A 74 13.22 25.09 23.39
C THR A 74 13.29 24.26 24.67
N ASP A 75 12.49 23.20 24.78
CA ASP A 75 12.47 22.35 25.97
C ASP A 75 13.71 21.44 25.99
N ASP A 76 14.09 20.91 24.83
CA ASP A 76 15.28 20.06 24.67
C ASP A 76 16.53 20.82 24.19
N ALA A 77 16.42 22.14 23.99
CA ALA A 77 17.47 23.01 23.47
C ALA A 77 18.18 22.44 22.22
N SER A 78 17.43 21.87 21.28
CA SER A 78 17.96 21.16 20.12
C SER A 78 17.07 21.27 18.89
N PHE A 79 17.67 21.11 17.71
CA PHE A 79 16.91 21.06 16.45
C PHE A 79 16.27 19.67 16.25
N LYS A 80 15.00 19.66 15.85
CA LYS A 80 14.22 18.43 15.59
C LYS A 80 13.53 18.48 14.24
N TRP A 81 13.36 17.30 13.65
CA TRP A 81 12.55 17.12 12.45
C TRP A 81 11.06 16.98 12.79
N PHE A 82 10.17 17.57 11.99
CA PHE A 82 8.71 17.44 12.13
C PHE A 82 8.22 16.00 11.95
N ASP A 83 8.90 15.22 11.10
CA ASP A 83 8.60 13.81 10.86
C ASP A 83 9.02 12.88 12.02
N LYS A 84 9.59 13.47 13.09
CA LYS A 84 10.04 12.79 14.32
C LYS A 84 11.21 11.83 14.11
N SER A 85 11.88 11.90 12.97
CA SER A 85 13.12 11.17 12.74
C SER A 85 14.27 11.76 13.54
N ASN A 86 15.30 10.95 13.81
CA ASN A 86 16.47 11.41 14.55
C ASN A 86 17.33 12.36 13.71
N MET A 87 17.91 13.36 14.37
CA MET A 87 18.93 14.23 13.76
C MET A 87 20.26 13.46 13.70
N THR A 88 20.54 12.84 12.55
CA THR A 88 21.74 12.01 12.33
C THR A 88 22.79 12.66 11.44
N PHE A 89 22.44 13.81 10.85
CA PHE A 89 23.25 14.52 9.89
C PHE A 89 22.84 15.98 9.93
N ASP A 90 23.85 16.84 9.84
CA ASP A 90 23.68 18.26 9.65
C ASP A 90 24.75 18.81 8.72
N LYS A 91 24.41 19.93 8.08
CA LYS A 91 25.31 20.65 7.18
C LYS A 91 25.17 22.15 7.38
N TRP A 92 25.22 22.58 8.64
CA TRP A 92 25.10 23.98 9.00
C TRP A 92 26.19 24.82 8.33
N THR A 93 25.81 26.01 7.87
CA THR A 93 26.78 27.05 7.51
C THR A 93 27.37 27.65 8.78
N ASP A 94 28.60 28.15 8.72
CA ASP A 94 29.23 28.86 9.83
C ASP A 94 28.40 30.14 10.11
N GLN A 95 27.62 30.13 11.19
CA GLN A 95 26.83 31.26 11.68
C GLN A 95 27.43 31.77 13.00
N GLU A 96 27.20 33.05 13.30
CA GLU A 96 27.72 33.67 14.52
C GLU A 96 27.11 33.01 15.78
N ASP A 97 27.97 32.70 16.75
CA ASP A 97 27.56 32.23 18.06
C ASP A 97 26.84 33.37 18.83
N GLY A 98 25.69 33.07 19.45
CA GLY A 98 24.98 34.00 20.34
C GLY A 98 23.60 34.47 19.86
N GLU A 99 23.10 33.97 18.72
CA GLU A 99 21.73 34.23 18.29
C GLU A 99 20.70 33.53 19.20
N GLU A 100 19.62 34.24 19.53
CA GLU A 100 18.47 33.68 20.22
C GLU A 100 17.79 32.64 19.31
N LEU A 101 17.80 31.37 19.73
CA LEU A 101 17.29 30.25 18.93
C LEU A 101 15.78 30.04 19.07
N VAL A 102 15.11 30.88 19.86
CA VAL A 102 13.64 30.84 20.00
C VAL A 102 13.02 31.15 18.64
N ASP A 103 12.01 30.38 18.26
CA ASP A 103 11.34 30.51 16.95
C ASP A 103 12.30 30.38 15.74
N THR A 104 13.33 29.54 15.87
CA THR A 104 14.29 29.30 14.80
C THR A 104 13.96 28.04 14.01
N CYS A 105 13.90 28.21 12.69
CA CYS A 105 13.75 27.19 11.68
C CYS A 105 15.01 27.12 10.81
N ALA A 106 15.03 26.15 9.88
CA ALA A 106 16.19 25.96 9.02
C ALA A 106 15.85 26.01 7.54
N PHE A 107 16.78 26.53 6.76
CA PHE A 107 16.66 26.68 5.32
C PHE A 107 17.85 26.03 4.63
N LEU A 108 17.59 25.20 3.63
CA LEU A 108 18.59 24.65 2.73
C LEU A 108 18.94 25.68 1.65
N HIS A 109 20.19 26.09 1.57
CA HIS A 109 20.68 26.90 0.48
C HIS A 109 20.95 26.04 -0.76
N THR A 110 20.17 26.22 -1.83
CA THR A 110 20.13 25.27 -2.96
C THR A 110 21.38 25.30 -3.86
N LYS A 111 22.24 26.32 -3.68
CA LYS A 111 23.51 26.44 -4.41
C LYS A 111 24.65 25.67 -3.74
N THR A 112 24.82 25.86 -2.42
CA THR A 112 25.93 25.25 -1.64
C THR A 112 25.54 23.91 -1.02
N GLY A 113 24.26 23.72 -0.70
CA GLY A 113 23.79 22.56 0.05
C GLY A 113 23.90 22.68 1.56
N GLU A 114 24.33 23.84 2.05
CA GLU A 114 24.43 24.12 3.48
C GLU A 114 23.11 24.62 4.04
N TRP A 115 22.94 24.48 5.36
CA TRP A 115 21.74 24.84 6.07
C TRP A 115 22.00 26.11 6.87
N LYS A 116 21.07 27.05 6.83
CA LYS A 116 21.13 28.28 7.64
C LYS A 116 19.96 28.30 8.60
N LYS A 117 20.21 28.83 9.80
CA LYS A 117 19.16 29.16 10.76
C LYS A 117 18.45 30.44 10.32
N GLY A 118 17.16 30.53 10.56
CA GLY A 118 16.35 31.73 10.32
C GLY A 118 15.03 31.65 11.06
N SER A 119 14.32 32.78 11.19
CA SER A 119 13.03 32.81 11.87
C SER A 119 11.99 31.93 11.16
N CYS A 120 11.15 31.25 11.95
CA CYS A 120 10.00 30.51 11.45
C CYS A 120 8.86 31.43 10.99
N GLU A 121 8.81 32.68 11.44
CA GLU A 121 7.85 33.73 11.02
C GLU A 121 8.14 34.27 9.61
N VAL A 122 8.09 33.39 8.62
CA VAL A 122 8.12 33.77 7.20
C VAL A 122 6.72 34.15 6.73
N SER A 123 6.59 35.22 5.94
CA SER A 123 5.29 35.69 5.43
C SER A 123 4.81 34.93 4.19
N SER A 124 5.73 34.32 3.46
CA SER A 124 5.45 33.48 2.29
C SER A 124 6.60 32.54 1.97
N VAL A 125 6.29 31.37 1.41
CA VAL A 125 7.28 30.45 0.82
C VAL A 125 6.97 30.23 -0.66
N GLU A 126 7.99 30.12 -1.50
CA GLU A 126 7.84 29.92 -2.95
C GLU A 126 7.68 28.45 -3.35
N GLY A 127 7.84 27.54 -2.40
CA GLY A 127 7.58 26.12 -2.56
C GLY A 127 8.02 25.32 -1.35
N THR A 128 7.56 24.07 -1.29
CA THR A 128 7.84 23.16 -0.17
C THR A 128 8.34 21.83 -0.71
N LEU A 129 9.40 21.30 -0.10
CA LEU A 129 9.90 19.96 -0.40
C LEU A 129 9.33 18.96 0.60
N CYS A 130 8.62 17.96 0.07
CA CYS A 130 7.96 16.91 0.84
C CYS A 130 8.70 15.58 0.71
N LYS A 131 8.69 14.80 1.79
CA LYS A 131 9.26 13.45 1.86
C LYS A 131 8.25 12.48 2.45
N ALA A 132 8.11 11.31 1.82
CA ALA A 132 7.28 10.21 2.29
C ALA A 132 8.08 8.92 2.27
N ALA A 133 8.03 8.15 3.36
CA ALA A 133 8.59 6.80 3.38
C ALA A 133 7.81 5.90 2.42
N ILE A 134 8.53 5.06 1.68
CA ILE A 134 7.90 4.00 0.90
C ILE A 134 7.42 2.96 1.92
N PRO A 135 6.12 2.62 1.95
CA PRO A 135 5.67 1.50 2.76
C PRO A 135 6.44 0.27 2.29
N TYR A 136 7.29 -0.28 3.15
CA TYR A 136 7.89 -1.58 2.90
C TYR A 136 6.76 -2.59 2.98
N GLU A 137 6.12 -2.87 1.84
CA GLU A 137 5.34 -4.09 1.67
C GLU A 137 6.31 -5.22 1.98
N LYS A 138 6.27 -5.74 3.22
CA LYS A 138 6.88 -7.04 3.50
C LYS A 138 6.25 -7.98 2.47
N LYS A 139 7.04 -8.38 1.47
CA LYS A 139 6.75 -9.48 0.56
C LYS A 139 6.74 -10.79 1.36
N TYR A 140 5.82 -10.89 2.31
CA TYR A 140 5.57 -12.04 3.16
C TYR A 140 4.11 -12.45 2.97
N SER A 141 3.71 -12.70 1.72
CA SER A 141 2.46 -13.40 1.37
C SER A 141 2.42 -13.77 -0.12
N SER A 142 3.50 -14.34 -0.66
CA SER A 142 3.44 -15.03 -1.96
C SER A 142 3.55 -16.53 -1.74
N ASP A 143 4.43 -16.97 -0.84
CA ASP A 143 4.66 -18.39 -0.62
C ASP A 143 3.48 -19.07 0.07
N ASN A 144 2.85 -18.43 1.07
CA ASN A 144 1.66 -18.99 1.72
C ASN A 144 0.47 -19.10 0.77
N HIS A 145 0.25 -18.12 -0.12
CA HIS A 145 -0.86 -18.19 -1.08
C HIS A 145 -0.62 -19.28 -2.13
N ILE A 146 0.62 -19.43 -2.61
CA ILE A 146 1.00 -20.51 -3.53
C ILE A 146 0.84 -21.88 -2.85
N LEU A 147 1.32 -22.02 -1.60
CA LEU A 147 1.27 -23.27 -0.86
C LEU A 147 -0.16 -23.66 -0.46
N ILE A 148 -0.98 -22.69 -0.04
CA ILE A 148 -2.42 -22.88 0.21
C ILE A 148 -3.13 -23.26 -1.10
N SER A 149 -2.87 -22.56 -2.21
CA SER A 149 -3.48 -22.88 -3.50
C SER A 149 -3.12 -24.30 -3.97
N ALA A 150 -1.86 -24.71 -3.80
CA ALA A 150 -1.39 -26.05 -4.15
C ALA A 150 -2.04 -27.14 -3.28
N LEU A 151 -2.17 -26.91 -1.97
CA LEU A 151 -2.83 -27.84 -1.05
C LEU A 151 -4.32 -28.01 -1.37
N VAL A 152 -5.01 -26.92 -1.71
CA VAL A 152 -6.43 -26.96 -2.10
C VAL A 152 -6.60 -27.75 -3.39
N ILE A 153 -5.78 -27.50 -4.41
CA ILE A 153 -5.84 -28.22 -5.70
C ILE A 153 -5.53 -29.72 -5.51
N ALA A 154 -4.51 -30.07 -4.71
CA ALA A 154 -4.19 -31.46 -4.42
C ALA A 154 -5.36 -32.17 -3.72
N SER A 155 -5.99 -31.51 -2.74
CA SER A 155 -7.10 -32.07 -1.97
C SER A 155 -8.36 -32.31 -2.83
N THR A 156 -8.68 -31.39 -3.75
CA THR A 156 -9.84 -31.55 -4.65
C THR A 156 -9.64 -32.69 -5.64
N VAL A 157 -8.42 -32.85 -6.17
CA VAL A 157 -8.08 -33.97 -7.07
C VAL A 157 -8.18 -35.31 -6.34
N ILE A 158 -7.67 -35.39 -5.10
CA ILE A 158 -7.76 -36.63 -4.31
C ILE A 158 -9.21 -37.02 -4.05
N LEU A 159 -10.06 -36.06 -3.66
CA LEU A 159 -11.49 -36.33 -3.39
C LEU A 159 -12.25 -36.77 -4.63
N THR A 160 -11.97 -36.19 -5.79
CA THR A 160 -12.63 -36.59 -7.05
C THR A 160 -12.23 -38.00 -7.48
N VAL A 161 -10.95 -38.37 -7.32
CA VAL A 161 -10.46 -39.72 -7.61
C VAL A 161 -11.06 -40.75 -6.64
N LEU A 162 -11.05 -40.47 -5.33
CA LEU A 162 -11.65 -41.36 -4.33
C LEU A 162 -13.15 -41.55 -4.57
N GLY A 163 -13.87 -40.48 -4.90
CA GLY A 163 -15.28 -40.54 -5.27
C GLY A 163 -15.53 -41.42 -6.50
N ALA A 164 -14.72 -41.28 -7.56
CA ALA A 164 -14.83 -42.09 -8.77
C ALA A 164 -14.53 -43.58 -8.52
N VAL A 165 -13.51 -43.87 -7.71
CA VAL A 165 -13.16 -45.26 -7.33
C VAL A 165 -14.27 -45.87 -6.49
N ALA A 166 -14.77 -45.17 -5.48
CA ALA A 166 -15.88 -45.65 -4.65
C ALA A 166 -17.14 -45.91 -5.49
N TRP A 167 -17.48 -45.01 -6.41
CA TRP A 167 -18.59 -45.18 -7.34
C TRP A 167 -18.39 -46.40 -8.26
N PHE A 168 -17.17 -46.60 -8.78
CA PHE A 168 -16.85 -47.77 -9.61
C PHE A 168 -16.97 -49.08 -8.85
N LEU A 169 -16.47 -49.13 -7.60
CA LEU A 169 -16.59 -50.30 -6.73
C LEU A 169 -18.05 -50.57 -6.35
N TYR A 170 -18.83 -49.53 -6.05
CA TYR A 170 -20.26 -49.63 -5.78
C TYR A 170 -21.02 -50.17 -6.99
N LYS A 171 -20.78 -49.62 -8.18
CA LYS A 171 -21.38 -50.08 -9.44
C LYS A 171 -21.02 -51.53 -9.74
N ARG A 172 -19.76 -51.92 -9.55
CA ARG A 172 -19.31 -53.30 -9.73
C ARG A 172 -19.97 -54.26 -8.73
N ASN A 173 -20.17 -53.83 -7.49
CA ASN A 173 -20.89 -54.62 -6.49
C ASN A 173 -22.38 -54.78 -6.85
N LEU A 174 -22.99 -53.74 -7.44
CA LEU A 174 -24.36 -53.81 -7.97
C LEU A 174 -24.47 -54.85 -9.10
N ASP A 175 -23.54 -54.85 -10.06
CA ASP A 175 -23.53 -55.84 -11.15
C ASP A 175 -23.17 -57.26 -10.68
N SER A 176 -22.38 -57.38 -9.62
CA SER A 176 -21.99 -58.69 -9.03
C SER A 176 -23.11 -59.33 -8.19
N GLY A 177 -24.15 -58.57 -7.85
CA GLY A 177 -25.31 -59.04 -7.08
C GLY A 177 -26.35 -59.82 -7.90
N PHE A 178 -26.19 -59.94 -9.22
CA PHE A 178 -27.16 -60.60 -10.09
C PHE A 178 -26.59 -61.87 -10.74
N THR A 179 -26.43 -62.96 -9.97
CA THR A 179 -26.42 -64.31 -10.55
C THR A 179 -27.09 -65.35 -9.63
N THR A 180 -28.04 -66.11 -10.23
CA THR A 180 -28.74 -67.34 -9.77
C THR A 180 -29.92 -67.11 -8.78
N VAL A 181 -31.13 -67.67 -8.89
CA VAL A 181 -31.64 -68.94 -9.45
C VAL A 181 -33.11 -68.80 -9.90
N PHE A 182 -33.48 -69.46 -11.00
CA PHE A 182 -34.86 -69.73 -11.43
C PHE A 182 -35.56 -70.74 -10.51
N SER A 183 -36.78 -70.42 -10.02
CA SER A 183 -37.83 -71.43 -9.80
C SER A 183 -39.20 -70.78 -9.59
N ASN A 184 -40.19 -71.23 -10.37
CA ASN A 184 -41.60 -70.93 -10.26
C ASN A 184 -42.19 -71.44 -8.92
N VAL A 185 -43.16 -70.72 -8.35
CA VAL A 185 -44.54 -71.16 -8.01
C VAL A 185 -45.29 -69.98 -7.37
N SER A 186 -46.55 -69.83 -7.76
CA SER A 186 -47.57 -68.84 -7.40
C SER A 186 -47.94 -68.76 -5.92
N GLN A 187 -48.11 -67.55 -5.36
CA GLN A 187 -49.27 -67.22 -4.51
C GLN A 187 -49.52 -65.70 -4.39
N SER A 188 -50.77 -65.34 -4.66
CA SER A 188 -51.47 -64.05 -4.54
C SER A 188 -51.27 -63.26 -3.23
N SER A 189 -51.23 -61.92 -3.29
CA SER A 189 -52.29 -61.01 -2.75
C SER A 189 -51.83 -59.54 -2.73
N TYR A 190 -52.61 -58.68 -3.41
CA TYR A 190 -52.95 -57.23 -3.22
C TYR A 190 -52.14 -56.40 -2.18
N ASP A 191 -51.71 -55.15 -2.40
CA ASP A 191 -52.34 -53.93 -2.98
C ASP A 191 -51.19 -52.93 -3.35
N ASP A 192 -51.18 -52.31 -4.53
CA ASP A 192 -51.64 -50.93 -4.85
C ASP A 192 -50.64 -49.83 -4.38
N CYS A 193 -50.18 -48.84 -5.15
CA CYS A 193 -50.82 -48.09 -6.23
C CYS A 193 -49.76 -47.33 -7.08
N VAL A 194 -49.88 -47.47 -8.40
CA VAL A 194 -49.83 -46.44 -9.48
C VAL A 194 -48.67 -45.42 -9.59
N LEU A 195 -47.95 -45.56 -10.71
CA LEU A 195 -47.24 -44.51 -11.47
C LEU A 195 -48.22 -43.80 -12.41
N VAL A 196 -48.16 -42.47 -12.50
CA VAL A 196 -48.63 -41.74 -13.69
C VAL A 196 -47.46 -40.99 -14.30
N VAL A 197 -47.19 -41.32 -15.56
CA VAL A 197 -46.19 -40.72 -16.43
C VAL A 197 -46.72 -39.41 -17.01
N ALA A 198 -45.76 -38.53 -17.30
CA ALA A 198 -45.79 -37.25 -17.98
C ALA A 198 -46.86 -37.01 -19.05
N GLU A 199 -47.22 -35.73 -19.20
CA GLU A 199 -47.44 -35.13 -20.52
C GLU A 199 -47.03 -33.65 -20.47
N GLU A 200 -45.95 -33.29 -21.17
CA GLU A 200 -45.71 -31.91 -21.63
C GLU A 200 -46.63 -31.66 -22.83
N ASN A 201 -47.17 -30.45 -22.96
CA ASN A 201 -47.42 -29.80 -24.25
C ASN A 201 -47.46 -28.27 -24.06
N GLU A 202 -46.62 -27.59 -24.84
CA GLU A 202 -46.64 -26.15 -25.11
C GLU A 202 -48.02 -25.69 -25.65
N TYR A 203 -48.37 -24.41 -25.51
CA TYR A 203 -48.48 -23.43 -26.62
C TYR A 203 -48.85 -22.05 -26.07
N ALA A 204 -48.23 -21.03 -26.66
CA ALA A 204 -48.41 -19.62 -26.40
C ALA A 204 -49.71 -19.06 -27.03
N ALA A 205 -50.28 -18.01 -26.42
CA ALA A 205 -50.91 -16.90 -27.13
C ALA A 205 -51.08 -15.68 -26.22
N GLN A 206 -50.79 -14.52 -26.80
CA GLN A 206 -50.77 -13.16 -26.26
C GLN A 206 -52.07 -12.40 -26.62
N PHE A 207 -52.23 -11.18 -26.09
CA PHE A 207 -53.21 -10.09 -26.34
C PHE A 207 -54.44 -10.10 -25.41
N ASP A 208 -54.84 -9.00 -24.75
CA ASP A 208 -54.56 -7.56 -24.94
C ASP A 208 -53.79 -6.89 -23.77
#